data_AF-A0AAV8XAB0-F1
#
_entry.id   AF-A0AAV8XAB0-F1
#
_cell.length_a   1.000
_cell.length_b   1.000
_cell.length_c   1.000
_cell.angle_alpha   90.00
_cell.angle_beta   90.00
_cell.angle_gamma   90.00
#
_symmetry.space_group_name_H-M   'P 1'
#
loop_
_entity.id
_entity.type
_entity.pdbx_description
1 polymer ?
#
loop_
_entity_poly.entity_id
_entity_poly.type
_entity_poly.pdbx_seq_one_letter_code
_entity_poly.pdbx_strand_id
1 'polypeptide(L)'
;MADQNERSFQRQPTIFLNRKKGVGPKRRKSLRYHREVGLGFKTPRETEKAFQKQPTIFVNRKSGGKKKLRLSRNVGLGFKTPREAIEGSYIDKKCPFTGNVSIRGRILTGVVQKMKMQRTIVIRRDYLHYIRKYNRFEKRHRNMSVHLSPCFRYWFYNLFYRK
;
A
#
# COMPACT_ATOMS: atom_id res chain seq x y z
N MET A 1 2.52 36.72 -13.38
CA MET A 1 1.34 35.98 -12.89
C MET A 1 1.82 34.82 -12.06
N ALA A 2 1.58 34.85 -10.74
CA ALA A 2 2.02 33.82 -9.80
C ALA A 2 0.80 33.28 -9.04
N ASP A 3 0.75 31.96 -8.93
CA ASP A 3 -0.29 31.14 -8.30
C ASP A 3 -0.60 31.54 -6.85
N GLN A 4 -1.88 31.65 -6.52
CA GLN A 4 -2.37 31.48 -5.15
C GLN A 4 -3.49 30.45 -5.14
N ASN A 5 -3.12 29.23 -4.78
CA ASN A 5 -4.03 28.12 -4.54
C ASN A 5 -4.47 28.22 -3.07
N GLU A 6 -5.61 28.87 -2.82
CA GLU A 6 -6.19 28.99 -1.49
C GLU A 6 -6.69 27.62 -1.00
N ARG A 7 -5.80 26.86 -0.36
CA ARG A 7 -6.21 25.79 0.56
C ARG A 7 -6.77 26.41 1.82
N SER A 8 -8.08 26.64 1.78
CA SER A 8 -8.93 26.97 2.91
C SER A 8 -8.78 25.94 4.04
N PHE A 9 -7.86 26.20 4.96
CA PHE A 9 -7.96 25.69 6.32
C PHE A 9 -9.13 26.42 6.98
N GLN A 10 -10.34 25.87 6.89
CA GLN A 10 -11.43 26.27 7.77
C GLN A 10 -11.02 25.96 9.21
N ARG A 11 -10.74 27.03 9.96
CA ARG A 11 -10.50 27.02 11.40
C ARG A 11 -11.73 26.40 12.09
N GLN A 12 -11.53 25.43 12.98
CA GLN A 12 -12.57 25.03 13.93
C GLN A 12 -12.55 26.02 15.12
N PRO A 13 -13.64 26.73 15.43
CA PRO A 13 -13.68 27.62 16.58
C PRO A 13 -14.13 26.81 17.80
N THR A 14 -13.20 26.55 18.73
CA THR A 14 -13.40 26.53 20.19
C THR A 14 -12.14 25.94 20.84
N ILE A 15 -11.07 26.72 20.95
CA ILE A 15 -9.99 26.43 21.89
C ILE A 15 -9.74 27.70 22.68
N PHE A 16 -10.00 27.62 23.98
CA PHE A 16 -9.86 28.68 24.96
C PHE A 16 -8.41 29.18 24.98
N LEU A 17 -8.19 30.44 24.60
CA LEU A 17 -6.88 31.09 24.59
C LEU A 17 -6.62 31.69 25.97
N ASN A 18 -6.18 30.88 26.93
CA ASN A 18 -5.43 31.39 28.07
C ASN A 18 -4.65 30.26 28.76
N ARG A 19 -3.34 30.18 28.49
CA ARG A 19 -2.39 29.46 29.34
C ARG A 19 -1.14 30.31 29.54
N LYS A 20 -0.93 30.75 30.79
CA LYS A 20 0.25 31.52 31.25
C LYS A 20 1.56 30.87 30.79
N LYS A 21 2.54 31.69 30.39
CA LYS A 21 3.91 31.27 30.06
C LYS A 21 4.62 30.79 31.33
N GLY A 22 4.95 29.50 31.40
CA GLY A 22 5.91 28.96 32.36
C GLY A 22 7.34 29.22 31.89
N VAL A 23 8.18 29.70 32.80
CA VAL A 23 9.61 29.96 32.62
C VAL A 23 10.36 28.63 32.64
N GLY A 24 11.02 28.27 31.54
CA GLY A 24 11.83 27.05 31.44
C GLY A 24 12.54 26.94 30.09
N PRO A 25 13.71 26.28 30.01
CA PRO A 25 14.60 26.37 28.87
C PRO A 25 13.97 25.72 27.62
N LYS A 26 13.97 26.47 26.51
CA LYS A 26 13.43 26.03 25.21
C LYS A 26 14.32 24.93 24.61
N ARG A 27 14.03 23.66 24.91
CA ARG A 27 14.40 22.56 23.99
C ARG A 27 13.69 22.83 22.67
N ARG A 28 14.45 23.01 21.58
CA ARG A 28 13.92 23.04 20.21
C ARG A 28 13.23 21.70 19.93
N LYS A 29 11.92 21.63 20.19
CA LYS A 29 11.09 20.48 19.82
C LYS A 29 10.97 20.47 18.30
N SER A 30 11.17 19.31 17.68
CA SER A 30 10.80 19.13 16.27
C SER A 30 9.30 19.42 16.12
N LEU A 31 8.90 20.00 14.98
CA LEU A 31 7.52 20.43 14.69
C LEU A 31 6.50 19.27 14.55
N ARG A 32 6.79 18.09 15.09
CA ARG A 32 5.84 16.97 15.17
C ARG A 32 5.60 16.61 16.63
N TYR A 33 4.37 16.86 17.05
CA TYR A 33 3.85 16.33 18.30
C TYR A 33 3.64 14.81 18.12
N HIS A 34 4.60 13.99 18.55
CA HIS A 34 4.36 12.56 18.69
C HIS A 34 3.60 12.36 20.01
N ARG A 35 2.26 12.37 19.93
CA ARG A 35 1.44 11.90 21.06
C ARG A 35 1.44 10.38 20.96
N GLU A 36 2.13 9.72 21.88
CA GLU A 36 1.88 8.32 22.13
C GLU A 36 0.48 8.20 22.71
N VAL A 37 -0.50 7.99 21.82
CA VAL A 37 -1.81 7.51 22.22
C VAL A 37 -1.53 6.08 22.69
N GLY A 38 -1.57 5.85 24.01
CA GLY A 38 -1.24 4.59 24.69
C GLY A 38 -2.17 3.41 24.36
N LEU A 39 -2.46 3.21 23.08
CA LEU A 39 -3.06 2.03 22.52
C LEU A 39 -1.90 1.31 21.83
N GLY A 40 -1.49 0.14 22.32
CA GLY A 40 -0.34 -0.66 21.87
C GLY A 40 -0.41 -1.18 20.42
N PHE A 41 -0.97 -0.40 19.49
CA PHE A 41 -0.80 -0.59 18.08
C PHE A 41 0.61 -0.15 17.71
N LYS A 42 1.47 -1.11 17.34
CA LYS A 42 2.60 -0.84 16.46
C LYS A 42 2.02 -0.14 15.24
N THR A 43 2.10 1.19 15.16
CA THR A 43 1.78 1.88 13.92
C THR A 43 2.67 1.24 12.85
N PRO A 44 2.11 0.75 11.73
CA PRO A 44 2.96 0.34 10.62
C PRO A 44 3.90 1.52 10.35
N ARG A 45 5.18 1.27 10.10
CA ARG A 45 6.16 2.33 9.81
C ARG A 45 5.63 3.15 8.64
N GLU A 46 4.94 4.25 8.94
CA GLU A 46 4.40 5.17 7.96
C GLU A 46 5.59 5.94 7.41
N THR A 47 6.14 5.43 6.31
CA THR A 47 7.27 6.04 5.61
C THR A 47 6.84 7.34 4.91
N GLU A 48 5.55 7.49 4.63
CA GLU A 48 4.99 8.63 3.92
C GLU A 48 4.59 9.76 4.87
N LYS A 49 4.62 11.01 4.37
CA LYS A 49 4.28 12.20 5.17
C LYS A 49 2.79 12.28 5.52
N ALA A 50 1.93 11.61 4.75
CA ALA A 50 0.48 11.61 4.94
C ALA A 50 0.02 10.33 5.64
N PHE A 51 -0.90 10.47 6.59
CA PHE A 51 -1.50 9.34 7.29
C PHE A 51 -2.27 8.46 6.29
N GLN A 52 -1.90 7.17 6.22
CA GLN A 52 -2.55 6.22 5.34
C GLN A 52 -3.72 5.57 6.08
N LYS A 53 -4.91 5.52 5.46
CA LYS A 53 -6.08 4.78 5.96
C LYS A 53 -6.91 4.20 4.81
N GLN A 54 -7.69 3.16 5.11
CA GLN A 54 -8.75 2.71 4.19
C GLN A 54 -9.90 3.74 4.21
N PRO A 55 -10.42 4.17 3.05
CA PRO A 55 -11.44 5.21 2.99
C PRO A 55 -12.76 4.77 3.64
N THR A 56 -13.09 3.48 3.52
CA THR A 56 -14.31 2.89 4.08
C THR A 56 -14.28 2.73 5.60
N ILE A 57 -13.10 2.87 6.23
CA ILE A 57 -12.94 2.56 7.66
C ILE A 57 -12.75 3.83 8.47
N PHE A 58 -13.65 4.00 9.43
CA PHE A 58 -13.54 5.01 10.46
C PHE A 58 -12.71 4.49 11.64
N VAL A 59 -11.52 5.08 11.85
CA VAL A 59 -10.55 4.65 12.86
C VAL A 59 -10.88 5.20 14.26
N ASN A 60 -11.48 6.39 14.36
CA ASN A 60 -11.68 7.11 15.62
C ASN A 60 -12.96 6.69 16.37
N ARG A 61 -13.13 5.40 16.67
CA ARG A 61 -14.31 4.89 17.39
C ARG A 61 -14.17 5.10 18.90
N LYS A 62 -15.24 5.59 19.55
CA LYS A 62 -15.27 5.85 21.00
C LYS A 62 -15.48 4.58 21.85
N SER A 63 -16.14 3.56 21.29
CA SER A 63 -16.37 2.27 21.95
C SER A 63 -15.37 1.21 21.47
N GLY A 64 -14.57 0.68 22.40
CA GLY A 64 -13.48 -0.28 22.13
C GLY A 64 -13.97 -1.70 21.87
N GLY A 65 -14.41 -1.99 20.64
CA GLY A 65 -14.59 -3.37 20.18
C GLY A 65 -13.23 -4.06 20.01
N LYS A 66 -13.10 -5.33 20.46
CA LYS A 66 -11.86 -6.11 20.41
C LYS A 66 -11.34 -6.43 18.99
N LYS A 67 -12.15 -6.25 17.95
CA LYS A 67 -11.80 -6.62 16.57
C LYS A 67 -11.15 -5.45 15.82
N LYS A 68 -9.98 -5.70 15.21
CA LYS A 68 -9.33 -4.76 14.29
C LYS A 68 -10.27 -4.48 13.12
N LEU A 69 -10.62 -3.22 12.89
CA LEU A 69 -11.42 -2.82 11.75
C LEU A 69 -10.55 -2.82 10.49
N ARG A 70 -10.69 -3.85 9.67
CA ARG A 70 -10.07 -3.94 8.34
C ARG A 70 -11.07 -4.46 7.31
N LEU A 71 -11.05 -3.86 6.13
CA LEU A 71 -11.89 -4.26 5.01
C LEU A 71 -11.09 -5.22 4.15
N SER A 72 -11.63 -6.41 4.00
CA SER A 72 -11.22 -7.39 2.99
C SER A 72 -12.46 -7.77 2.18
N ARG A 73 -12.28 -7.99 0.87
CA ARG A 73 -13.35 -8.42 -0.03
C ARG A 73 -12.94 -9.65 -0.82
N ASN A 74 -13.94 -10.45 -1.17
CA ASN A 74 -13.78 -11.53 -2.14
C ASN A 74 -13.70 -10.94 -3.54
N VAL A 75 -12.68 -11.36 -4.31
CA VAL A 75 -12.38 -10.79 -5.63
C VAL A 75 -13.13 -11.51 -6.76
N GLY A 76 -13.71 -12.68 -6.46
CA GLY A 76 -14.38 -13.54 -7.44
C GLY A 76 -13.42 -14.52 -8.11
N LEU A 77 -13.91 -15.20 -9.15
CA LEU A 77 -13.13 -16.14 -10.01
C LEU A 77 -12.48 -17.31 -9.23
N GLY A 78 -13.02 -17.67 -8.06
CA GLY A 78 -12.50 -18.75 -7.21
C GLY A 78 -11.22 -18.42 -6.44
N PHE A 79 -10.72 -17.18 -6.50
CA PHE A 79 -9.53 -16.79 -5.75
C PHE A 79 -9.83 -16.62 -4.26
N LYS A 80 -9.14 -17.40 -3.42
CA LYS A 80 -9.23 -17.29 -1.96
C LYS A 80 -8.53 -16.02 -1.48
N THR A 81 -9.15 -15.31 -0.55
CA THR A 81 -8.55 -14.13 0.08
C THR A 81 -7.36 -14.56 0.96
N PRO A 82 -6.15 -14.03 0.74
CA PRO A 82 -4.99 -14.35 1.56
C PRO A 82 -5.16 -13.88 3.02
N ARG A 83 -4.63 -14.64 3.98
CA ARG A 83 -4.69 -14.31 5.42
C ARG A 83 -4.07 -12.95 5.72
N GLU A 84 -2.99 -12.60 5.02
CA GLU A 84 -2.32 -11.30 5.14
C GLU A 84 -3.20 -10.12 4.73
N ALA A 85 -4.23 -10.31 3.89
CA ALA A 85 -5.17 -9.25 3.55
C ALA A 85 -6.16 -8.99 4.68
N ILE A 86 -6.46 -10.02 5.47
CA ILE A 86 -7.41 -9.99 6.58
C ILE A 86 -6.74 -9.45 7.85
N GLU A 87 -5.53 -9.94 8.14
CA GLU A 87 -4.83 -9.65 9.40
C GLU A 87 -3.76 -8.56 9.27
N GLY A 88 -3.27 -8.32 8.06
CA GLY A 88 -2.17 -7.38 7.80
C GLY A 88 -2.55 -5.93 8.05
N SER A 89 -1.54 -5.10 8.33
CA SER A 89 -1.72 -3.66 8.60
C SER A 89 -1.33 -2.76 7.42
N TYR A 90 -1.01 -3.33 6.26
CA TYR A 90 -0.61 -2.55 5.08
C TYR A 90 -1.80 -1.77 4.50
N ILE A 91 -1.50 -0.66 3.81
CA ILE A 91 -2.51 0.17 3.15
C ILE A 91 -2.11 0.34 1.70
N ASP A 92 -2.95 -0.19 0.81
CA ASP A 92 -2.77 -0.12 -0.63
C ASP A 92 -4.11 0.07 -1.32
N LYS A 93 -4.25 1.18 -2.05
CA LYS A 93 -5.47 1.53 -2.80
C LYS A 93 -5.63 0.65 -4.05
N LYS A 94 -4.52 0.15 -4.60
CA LYS A 94 -4.48 -0.66 -5.83
C LYS A 94 -4.63 -2.16 -5.57
N CYS A 95 -4.63 -2.58 -4.31
CA CYS A 95 -4.78 -3.98 -3.93
C CYS A 95 -6.18 -4.51 -4.33
N PRO A 96 -6.28 -5.68 -4.98
CA PRO A 96 -7.57 -6.27 -5.33
C PRO A 96 -8.38 -6.73 -4.10
N PHE A 97 -7.75 -7.09 -2.99
CA PHE A 97 -8.48 -7.59 -1.80
C PHE A 97 -8.92 -6.50 -0.82
N THR A 98 -8.13 -5.44 -0.66
CA THR A 98 -8.36 -4.43 0.40
C THR A 98 -8.58 -3.01 -0.14
N GLY A 99 -8.35 -2.82 -1.45
CA GLY A 99 -8.52 -1.55 -2.15
C GLY A 99 -9.86 -1.49 -2.91
N ASN A 100 -9.90 -0.65 -3.96
CA ASN A 100 -11.11 -0.48 -4.80
C ASN A 100 -11.02 -1.19 -6.18
N VAL A 101 -9.88 -1.79 -6.52
CA VAL A 101 -9.65 -2.41 -7.86
C VAL A 101 -10.32 -3.79 -8.00
N SER A 102 -11.25 -3.98 -8.93
CA SER A 102 -11.79 -5.31 -9.25
C SER A 102 -10.96 -6.02 -10.33
N ILE A 103 -10.83 -7.34 -10.23
CA ILE A 103 -10.20 -8.15 -11.29
C ILE A 103 -11.22 -8.38 -12.40
N ARG A 104 -10.86 -8.03 -13.63
CA ARG A 104 -11.68 -8.22 -14.83
C ARG A 104 -10.81 -8.44 -16.07
N GLY A 105 -11.34 -9.12 -17.07
CA GLY A 105 -10.65 -9.39 -18.32
C GLY A 105 -9.78 -10.65 -18.29
N ARG A 106 -8.65 -10.61 -18.99
CA ARG A 106 -7.78 -11.79 -19.22
C ARG A 106 -6.93 -12.10 -17.98
N ILE A 107 -6.97 -13.35 -17.52
CA ILE A 107 -6.03 -13.86 -16.51
C ILE A 107 -4.80 -14.40 -17.23
N LEU A 108 -3.61 -13.89 -16.89
CA LEU A 108 -2.35 -14.27 -17.51
C LEU A 108 -1.41 -14.91 -16.49
N THR A 109 -0.72 -15.95 -16.91
CA THR A 109 0.35 -16.61 -16.14
C THR A 109 1.71 -16.25 -16.74
N GLY A 110 2.73 -16.14 -15.89
CA GLY A 110 4.10 -15.87 -16.33
C GLY A 110 5.08 -15.92 -15.17
N VAL A 111 6.37 -15.85 -15.49
CA VAL A 111 7.47 -15.93 -14.52
C VAL A 111 7.86 -14.53 -14.08
N VAL A 112 8.12 -14.33 -12.79
CA VAL A 112 8.57 -13.03 -12.28
C VAL A 112 10.05 -12.83 -12.61
N GLN A 113 10.38 -11.77 -13.35
CA GLN A 113 11.75 -11.49 -13.79
C GLN A 113 12.47 -10.49 -12.88
N LYS A 114 11.80 -9.38 -12.52
CA LYS A 114 12.39 -8.29 -11.73
C LYS A 114 11.39 -7.78 -10.70
N MET A 115 11.90 -7.52 -9.49
CA MET A 115 11.14 -6.94 -8.36
C MET A 115 11.77 -5.66 -7.79
N LYS A 116 12.56 -4.94 -8.59
CA LYS A 116 13.30 -3.76 -8.12
C LYS A 116 12.41 -2.57 -7.76
N MET A 117 11.19 -2.53 -8.29
CA MET A 117 10.25 -1.43 -8.08
C MET A 117 9.39 -1.69 -6.85
N GLN A 118 9.02 -0.62 -6.14
CA GLN A 118 8.11 -0.73 -5.00
C GLN A 118 6.70 -1.14 -5.46
N ARG A 119 6.16 -2.21 -4.87
CA ARG A 119 4.78 -2.71 -5.06
C ARG A 119 4.39 -3.01 -6.52
N THR A 120 5.36 -3.20 -7.42
CA THR A 120 5.15 -3.55 -8.83
C THR A 120 6.23 -4.52 -9.27
N ILE A 121 5.85 -5.55 -10.02
CA ILE A 121 6.76 -6.56 -10.57
C ILE A 121 6.71 -6.58 -12.09
N VAL A 122 7.80 -7.02 -12.71
CA VAL A 122 7.82 -7.30 -14.16
C VAL A 122 7.73 -8.80 -14.36
N ILE A 123 6.67 -9.22 -15.03
CA ILE A 123 6.42 -10.62 -15.42
C ILE A 123 6.87 -10.81 -16.86
N ARG A 124 7.55 -11.91 -17.12
CA ARG A 124 7.96 -12.37 -18.45
C ARG A 124 7.06 -13.53 -18.87
N ARG A 125 6.58 -13.47 -20.12
CA ARG A 125 5.85 -14.56 -20.78
C ARG A 125 6.60 -14.98 -22.03
N ASP A 126 7.11 -16.20 -22.01
CA ASP A 126 7.71 -16.84 -23.18
C ASP A 126 6.60 -17.53 -23.99
N TYR A 127 6.65 -17.36 -25.31
CA TYR A 127 5.74 -18.02 -26.25
C TYR A 127 6.48 -18.36 -27.54
N LEU A 128 6.01 -19.39 -28.20
CA LEU A 128 6.54 -19.83 -29.48
C LEU A 128 5.73 -19.15 -30.60
N HIS A 129 6.43 -18.40 -31.46
CA HIS A 129 5.82 -17.78 -32.63
C HIS A 129 6.07 -18.65 -33.86
N TYR A 130 5.02 -18.93 -34.63
CA TYR A 130 5.10 -19.80 -35.80
C TYR A 130 5.46 -19.00 -37.06
N ILE A 131 6.51 -19.41 -37.77
CA ILE A 131 6.93 -18.79 -39.03
C ILE A 131 6.46 -19.66 -40.20
N ARG A 132 5.40 -19.21 -40.89
CA ARG A 132 4.74 -19.95 -41.97
C ARG A 132 5.67 -20.26 -43.16
N LYS A 133 6.65 -19.42 -43.45
CA LYS A 133 7.61 -19.64 -44.56
C LYS A 133 8.50 -20.87 -44.34
N TYR A 134 8.90 -21.12 -43.09
CA TYR A 134 9.87 -22.17 -42.75
C TYR A 134 9.25 -23.35 -41.99
N ASN A 135 7.93 -23.32 -41.74
CA ASN A 135 7.21 -24.31 -40.92
C ASN A 135 7.90 -24.60 -39.58
N ARG A 136 8.50 -23.59 -38.96
CA ARG A 136 9.26 -23.69 -37.69
C ARG A 136 8.75 -22.67 -36.67
N PHE A 137 9.00 -22.95 -35.40
CA PHE A 137 8.71 -22.04 -34.29
C PHE A 137 9.97 -21.29 -33.82
N GLU A 138 9.82 -20.01 -33.51
CA GLU A 138 10.86 -19.21 -32.85
C GLU A 138 10.44 -18.85 -31.42
N LYS A 139 11.41 -18.80 -30.50
CA LYS A 139 11.15 -18.40 -29.11
C LYS A 139 11.09 -16.87 -29.03
N ARG A 140 9.94 -16.34 -28.61
CA ARG A 140 9.76 -14.91 -28.30
C ARG A 140 9.34 -14.74 -26.85
N HIS A 141 9.55 -13.53 -26.33
CA HIS A 141 9.08 -13.18 -25.01
C HIS A 141 8.48 -11.78 -24.99
N ARG A 142 7.58 -11.54 -24.04
CA ARG A 142 7.04 -10.21 -23.74
C ARG A 142 7.12 -9.96 -22.25
N ASN A 143 7.51 -8.74 -21.90
CA ASN A 143 7.58 -8.27 -20.52
C ASN A 143 6.39 -7.37 -20.23
N MET A 144 5.77 -7.56 -19.07
CA MET A 144 4.61 -6.78 -18.64
C MET A 144 4.79 -6.38 -17.18
N SER A 145 4.46 -5.13 -16.86
CA SER A 145 4.40 -4.64 -15.49
C SER A 145 3.07 -5.02 -14.85
N VAL A 146 3.13 -5.56 -13.64
CA VAL A 146 1.96 -6.00 -12.87
C VAL A 146 2.06 -5.47 -11.45
N HIS A 147 0.95 -4.97 -10.92
CA HIS A 147 0.87 -4.48 -9.55
C HIS A 147 1.00 -5.64 -8.57
N LEU A 148 1.88 -5.47 -7.58
CA LEU A 148 2.10 -6.44 -6.53
C LEU A 148 1.53 -5.90 -5.22
N SER A 149 0.40 -6.46 -4.80
CA SER A 149 -0.12 -6.16 -3.47
C SER A 149 0.85 -6.68 -2.40
N PRO A 150 1.13 -5.92 -1.33
CA PRO A 150 2.03 -6.34 -0.23
C PRO A 150 1.49 -7.51 0.61
N CYS A 151 0.36 -8.08 0.19
CA CYS A 151 -0.27 -9.28 0.71
C CYS A 151 0.33 -10.60 0.22
N PHE A 152 1.20 -10.51 -0.77
CA PHE A 152 1.88 -11.67 -1.30
C PHE A 152 3.35 -11.54 -0.91
N ARG A 153 3.78 -12.34 0.07
CA ARG A 153 5.20 -12.50 0.40
C ARG A 153 5.86 -13.38 -0.65
N TYR A 154 6.92 -12.88 -1.26
CA TYR A 154 7.80 -13.67 -2.12
C TYR A 154 9.15 -13.81 -1.43
N TRP A 155 9.43 -15.00 -0.90
CA TRP A 155 10.74 -15.37 -0.38
C TRP A 155 11.63 -15.92 -1.50
N PHE A 156 11.74 -15.20 -2.62
CA PHE A 156 12.88 -15.46 -3.52
C PHE A 156 14.07 -14.70 -2.95
N TYR A 157 14.73 -15.39 -2.02
CA TYR A 157 16.00 -15.01 -1.45
C TYR A 157 16.94 -14.53 -2.57
N ASN A 158 17.58 -13.40 -2.29
CA ASN A 158 18.92 -13.06 -2.78
C ASN A 158 19.95 -14.14 -2.37
N LEU A 159 19.70 -15.43 -2.68
CA LEU A 159 20.64 -16.52 -2.44
C LEU A 159 21.79 -16.52 -3.48
N PHE A 160 21.85 -15.51 -4.33
CA PHE A 160 22.87 -15.38 -5.38
C PHE A 160 23.72 -14.10 -5.28
N TYR A 161 23.56 -13.30 -4.23
CA TYR A 161 24.36 -12.08 -3.98
C TYR A 161 25.16 -12.15 -2.68
N ARG A 162 25.69 -13.33 -2.39
CA ARG A 162 26.77 -13.51 -1.41
C ARG A 162 27.71 -14.60 -1.94
N LYS A 163 28.57 -14.21 -2.87
CA LYS A 163 29.85 -14.86 -3.14
C LYS A 163 30.90 -13.76 -3.13
#